data_AF-A0A009RX22-F1
#
_entry.id   AF-A0A009RX22-F1
#
_cell.length_a   1.000
_cell.length_b   1.000
_cell.length_c   1.000
_cell.angle_alpha   90.00
_cell.angle_beta   90.00
_cell.angle_gamma   90.00
#
_symmetry.space_group_name_H-M   'P 1'
#
loop_
_entity.id
_entity.type
_entity.pdbx_description
1 polymer ?
#
loop_
_entity_poly.entity_id
_entity_poly.type
_entity_poly.pdbx_seq_one_letter_code
_entity_poly.pdbx_strand_id
1 'polypeptide(L)'
;MNDYFVKRSLLICLWFFTIAGLLHLEISWLSETVAIIIISILIVLGSILLGYRNTYFAPEPKIKMSLILHTRFIGLMLILDLLFGKSVWYYDLARNFGFLGLFLLGTFIFYKKNFNLNVAKIPPFQ
;
A
#
# COMPACT_ATOMS: atom_id res chain seq x y z
N MET A 1 18.11 12.58 6.46
CA MET A 1 16.95 11.97 5.76
C MET A 1 16.09 11.29 6.81
N ASN A 2 14.79 11.58 6.89
CA ASN A 2 13.94 11.11 8.01
C ASN A 2 13.87 9.56 7.99
N ASP A 3 14.35 8.91 9.05
CA ASP A 3 14.47 7.44 9.22
C ASP A 3 13.15 6.70 8.86
N TYR A 4 12.03 7.34 9.15
CA TYR A 4 10.70 6.91 8.72
C TYR A 4 10.60 6.62 7.22
N PHE A 5 11.00 7.55 6.34
CA PHE A 5 10.82 7.38 4.90
C PHE A 5 11.68 6.24 4.37
N VAL A 6 12.90 6.07 4.90
CA VAL A 6 13.80 4.98 4.47
C VAL A 6 13.19 3.62 4.84
N LYS A 7 12.87 3.43 6.12
CA LYS A 7 12.34 2.16 6.62
C LYS A 7 11.02 1.77 5.96
N ARG A 8 10.13 2.74 5.74
CA ARG A 8 8.82 2.46 5.14
C ARG A 8 8.90 2.27 3.63
N SER A 9 9.74 3.01 2.92
CA SER A 9 10.00 2.73 1.50
C SER A 9 10.60 1.34 1.30
N LEU A 10 11.52 0.92 2.17
CA LEU A 10 12.10 -0.43 2.12
C LEU A 10 11.04 -1.51 2.33
N LEU A 11 10.11 -1.32 3.28
CA LEU A 11 8.99 -2.24 3.48
C LEU A 11 8.03 -2.29 2.28
N ILE A 12 7.73 -1.14 1.65
CA ILE A 12 6.93 -1.11 0.41
C ILE A 12 7.66 -1.85 -0.72
N CYS A 13 8.96 -1.64 -0.85
CA CYS A 13 9.79 -2.31 -1.86
C CYS A 13 9.79 -3.84 -1.66
N LEU A 14 10.02 -4.31 -0.42
CA LEU A 14 9.93 -5.74 -0.08
C LEU A 14 8.54 -6.31 -0.39
N TRP A 15 7.47 -5.56 -0.13
CA TRP A 15 6.12 -5.98 -0.47
C TRP A 15 5.95 -6.22 -1.98
N PHE A 16 6.43 -5.32 -2.82
CA PHE A 16 6.40 -5.51 -4.28
C PHE A 16 7.26 -6.68 -4.75
N PHE A 17 8.44 -6.92 -4.15
CA PHE A 17 9.24 -8.10 -4.46
C PHE A 17 8.52 -9.40 -4.07
N THR A 18 7.85 -9.43 -2.92
CA THR A 18 7.03 -10.58 -2.52
C THR A 18 5.90 -10.82 -3.51
N ILE A 19 5.19 -9.77 -3.95
CA ILE A 19 4.14 -9.90 -4.98
C ILE A 19 4.72 -10.46 -6.27
N ALA A 20 5.84 -9.92 -6.75
CA ALA A 20 6.49 -10.38 -7.97
C ALA A 20 6.89 -11.86 -7.86
N GLY A 21 7.47 -12.27 -6.73
CA GLY A 21 7.80 -13.67 -6.47
C GLY A 21 6.57 -14.57 -6.46
N LEU A 22 5.52 -14.18 -5.75
CA LEU A 22 4.26 -14.95 -5.69
C LEU A 22 3.61 -15.14 -7.06
N LEU A 23 3.67 -14.12 -7.92
CA LEU A 23 3.12 -14.20 -9.28
C LEU A 23 3.90 -15.12 -10.23
N HIS A 24 5.16 -15.45 -9.91
CA HIS A 24 5.99 -16.37 -10.70
C HIS A 24 6.03 -17.79 -10.11
N LEU A 25 5.32 -18.05 -9.00
CA LEU A 25 5.25 -19.39 -8.43
C LEU A 25 4.27 -20.26 -9.23
N GLU A 26 4.78 -21.34 -9.79
CA GLU A 26 3.96 -22.39 -10.37
C GLU A 26 3.64 -23.44 -9.28
N ILE A 27 2.34 -23.62 -9.00
CA ILE A 27 1.87 -24.56 -7.97
C ILE A 27 1.08 -25.67 -8.67
N SER A 28 1.74 -26.81 -8.88
CA SER A 28 1.21 -27.93 -9.67
C SER A 28 -0.10 -28.56 -9.15
N TRP A 29 -0.44 -28.36 -7.87
CA TRP A 29 -1.62 -28.93 -7.22
C TRP A 29 -2.77 -27.93 -7.03
N LEU A 30 -2.59 -26.68 -7.46
CA LEU A 30 -3.59 -25.62 -7.32
C LEU A 30 -4.04 -25.16 -8.71
N SER A 31 -5.35 -25.07 -8.92
CA SER A 31 -5.84 -24.56 -10.20
C SER A 31 -5.49 -23.08 -10.37
N GLU A 32 -5.21 -22.68 -11.60
CA GLU A 32 -4.81 -21.31 -11.94
C GLU A 32 -5.84 -20.27 -11.46
N THR A 33 -7.14 -20.54 -11.65
CA THR A 33 -8.21 -19.65 -11.19
C THR A 33 -8.20 -19.47 -9.68
N VAL A 34 -8.00 -20.55 -8.91
CA VAL A 34 -7.96 -20.48 -7.45
C VAL A 34 -6.71 -19.74 -6.99
N ALA A 35 -5.57 -19.99 -7.63
CA ALA A 35 -4.32 -19.27 -7.37
C ALA A 35 -4.48 -17.75 -7.58
N ILE A 36 -5.08 -17.34 -8.70
CA ILE A 36 -5.36 -15.93 -9.01
C ILE A 36 -6.23 -15.28 -7.94
N ILE A 37 -7.30 -15.95 -7.50
CA ILE A 37 -8.20 -15.42 -6.45
C ILE A 37 -7.45 -15.22 -5.15
N ILE A 38 -6.68 -16.23 -4.70
CA ILE A 38 -5.91 -16.16 -3.45
C ILE A 38 -4.88 -15.03 -3.50
N ILE A 39 -4.10 -14.96 -4.59
CA ILE A 39 -3.08 -13.94 -4.77
C ILE A 39 -3.72 -12.54 -4.82
N SER A 40 -4.86 -12.38 -5.50
CA SER A 40 -5.58 -11.11 -5.58
C SER A 40 -6.03 -10.63 -4.19
N ILE A 41 -6.59 -11.52 -3.37
CA ILE A 41 -6.99 -11.20 -1.98
C ILE A 41 -5.77 -10.79 -1.15
N LEU A 42 -4.66 -11.53 -1.26
CA LEU A 42 -3.42 -11.22 -0.56
C LEU A 42 -2.85 -9.85 -0.95
N ILE A 43 -2.83 -9.54 -2.26
CA ILE A 43 -2.36 -8.25 -2.77
C ILE A 43 -3.22 -7.11 -2.23
N VAL A 44 -4.55 -7.24 -2.29
CA VAL A 44 -5.49 -6.21 -1.85
C VAL A 44 -5.36 -5.97 -0.34
N LEU A 45 -5.50 -7.02 0.46
CA LEU A 45 -5.47 -6.92 1.92
C LEU A 45 -4.10 -6.49 2.44
N GLY A 46 -3.02 -7.05 1.89
CA GLY A 46 -1.66 -6.72 2.28
C GLY A 46 -1.32 -5.26 1.96
N SER A 47 -1.74 -4.75 0.81
CA SER A 47 -1.52 -3.34 0.45
C SER A 47 -2.30 -2.39 1.36
N ILE A 48 -3.56 -2.67 1.67
CA ILE A 48 -4.35 -1.89 2.63
C ILE A 48 -3.69 -1.90 4.01
N LEU A 49 -3.26 -3.06 4.49
CA LEU A 49 -2.58 -3.20 5.77
C LEU A 49 -1.27 -2.40 5.80
N LEU A 50 -0.51 -2.43 4.71
CA LEU A 50 0.72 -1.65 4.56
C LEU A 50 0.44 -0.15 4.64
N GLY A 51 -0.59 0.34 3.95
CA GLY A 51 -1.05 1.73 4.02
C GLY A 51 -1.42 2.16 5.45
N TYR A 52 -2.17 1.32 6.15
CA TYR A 52 -2.53 1.52 7.55
C TYR A 52 -1.29 1.60 8.44
N ARG A 53 -0.37 0.63 8.35
CA ARG A 53 0.84 0.56 9.18
C ARG A 53 1.78 1.73 8.91
N ASN A 54 1.98 2.11 7.65
CA ASN A 54 2.80 3.26 7.32
C ASN A 54 2.27 4.53 7.99
N THR A 55 0.96 4.73 7.95
CA THR A 55 0.29 5.86 8.61
C THR A 55 0.42 5.80 10.13
N TYR A 56 0.26 4.63 10.73
CA TYR A 56 0.40 4.43 12.18
C TYR A 56 1.79 4.87 12.67
N PHE A 57 2.84 4.48 11.95
CA PHE A 57 4.23 4.81 12.30
C PHE A 57 4.73 6.14 11.75
N ALA A 58 3.88 6.90 11.06
CA ALA A 58 4.27 8.20 10.52
C ALA A 58 4.55 9.22 11.64
N PRO A 59 5.51 10.12 11.45
CA PRO A 59 5.66 11.29 12.31
C PRO A 59 4.49 12.25 12.10
N GLU A 60 4.21 13.09 13.09
CA GLU A 60 3.16 14.10 12.94
C GLU A 60 3.55 15.18 11.93
N PRO A 61 2.63 15.62 11.05
CA PRO A 61 1.25 15.12 10.88
C PRO A 61 1.17 13.79 10.10
N LYS A 62 0.63 12.73 10.74
CA LYS A 62 0.67 11.34 10.25
C LYS A 62 0.14 11.15 8.83
N ILE A 63 -1.05 11.67 8.56
CA ILE A 63 -1.73 11.49 7.25
C ILE A 63 -0.91 12.12 6.13
N LYS A 64 -0.42 13.35 6.34
CA LYS A 64 0.39 14.06 5.35
C LYS A 64 1.70 13.32 5.07
N MET A 65 2.36 12.82 6.11
CA MET A 65 3.62 12.09 5.96
C MET A 65 3.44 10.74 5.27
N SER A 66 2.34 10.05 5.55
CA SER A 66 1.94 8.82 4.84
C SER A 66 1.64 9.09 3.36
N LEU A 67 0.86 10.14 3.07
CA LEU A 67 0.54 10.56 1.70
C LEU A 67 1.80 10.86 0.88
N ILE A 68 2.75 11.63 1.46
CA ILE A 68 4.02 11.95 0.81
C ILE A 68 4.80 10.67 0.51
N LEU A 69 4.84 9.71 1.44
CA LEU A 69 5.52 8.43 1.25
C LEU A 69 4.90 7.65 0.08
N HIS A 70 3.58 7.42 0.11
CA HIS A 70 2.90 6.60 -0.90
C HIS A 70 2.97 7.23 -2.28
N THR A 71 2.69 8.54 -2.40
CA THR A 71 2.74 9.23 -3.69
C THR A 71 4.14 9.27 -4.27
N ARG A 72 5.18 9.50 -3.46
CA ARG A 72 6.57 9.48 -3.95
C ARG A 72 6.99 8.09 -4.39
N PHE A 73 6.65 7.06 -3.61
CA PHE A 73 7.02 5.69 -3.94
C PHE A 73 6.32 5.20 -5.21
N ILE A 74 5.01 5.41 -5.32
CA ILE A 74 4.25 5.03 -6.51
C ILE A 74 4.65 5.88 -7.72
N GLY A 75 4.92 7.17 -7.54
CA GLY A 75 5.43 8.03 -8.60
C GLY A 75 6.76 7.52 -9.16
N LEU A 76 7.68 7.11 -8.29
CA LEU A 76 8.93 6.48 -8.72
C LEU A 76 8.66 5.17 -9.46
N MET A 77 7.78 4.31 -8.95
CA MET A 77 7.44 3.04 -9.59
C MET A 77 6.84 3.24 -10.99
N LEU A 78 5.90 4.18 -11.13
CA LEU A 78 5.33 4.53 -12.41
C LEU A 78 6.37 5.05 -13.40
N ILE A 79 7.33 5.88 -12.96
CA ILE A 79 8.42 6.34 -13.81
C ILE A 79 9.28 5.16 -14.29
N LEU A 80 9.64 4.25 -13.38
CA LEU A 80 10.41 3.06 -13.74
C LEU A 80 9.66 2.16 -14.72
N ASP A 81 8.36 1.97 -14.50
CA ASP A 81 7.50 1.18 -15.38
C ASP A 81 7.37 1.82 -16.77
N LEU A 82 7.23 3.15 -16.86
CA LEU A 82 7.13 3.84 -18.15
C LEU A 82 8.47 3.88 -18.92
N LEU A 83 9.61 3.85 -18.22
CA LEU A 83 10.93 3.87 -18.84
C LEU A 83 11.43 2.47 -19.24
N PHE A 84 11.10 1.45 -18.46
CA PHE A 84 11.68 0.11 -18.59
C PHE A 84 10.64 -1.00 -18.78
N GLY A 85 9.36 -0.70 -18.61
CA GLY A 85 8.26 -1.65 -18.75
C GLY A 85 8.08 -2.08 -20.20
N LYS A 86 7.72 -3.35 -20.37
CA LYS A 86 7.34 -3.93 -21.68
C LYS A 86 5.82 -3.93 -21.90
N SER A 87 5.06 -3.56 -20.87
CA SER A 87 3.61 -3.44 -20.89
C SER A 87 3.15 -2.16 -21.60
N VAL A 88 1.88 -2.15 -22.00
CA VAL A 88 1.27 -0.96 -22.57
C VAL A 88 1.08 0.09 -21.46
N TRP A 89 1.44 1.35 -21.74
CA TRP A 89 1.53 2.42 -20.75
C TRP A 89 0.29 2.60 -19.85
N TYR A 90 -0.92 2.36 -20.37
CA TYR A 90 -2.15 2.52 -19.58
C TYR A 90 -2.36 1.36 -18.59
N TYR A 91 -1.79 0.18 -18.83
CA TYR A 91 -1.77 -0.89 -17.83
C TYR A 91 -0.85 -0.54 -16.66
N ASP A 92 0.31 0.05 -16.93
CA ASP A 92 1.22 0.53 -15.89
C ASP A 92 0.58 1.65 -15.07
N LEU A 93 -0.15 2.56 -15.74
CA LEU A 93 -0.91 3.61 -15.09
C LEU A 93 -1.98 3.03 -14.15
N ALA A 94 -2.80 2.10 -14.66
CA ALA A 94 -3.88 1.48 -13.89
C ALA A 94 -3.34 0.68 -12.69
N ARG A 95 -2.26 -0.07 -12.87
CA ARG A 95 -1.61 -0.83 -11.78
C ARG A 95 -1.11 0.10 -10.68
N ASN A 96 -0.32 1.12 -11.03
CA ASN A 96 0.27 2.04 -10.06
C ASN A 96 -0.79 2.84 -9.30
N PHE A 97 -1.81 3.37 -9.99
CA PHE A 97 -2.92 4.05 -9.32
C PHE A 97 -3.78 3.10 -8.48
N GLY A 98 -3.94 1.84 -8.91
CA GLY A 98 -4.59 0.81 -8.10
C GLY A 98 -3.87 0.61 -6.76
N PHE A 99 -2.54 0.45 -6.78
CA PHE A 99 -1.75 0.35 -5.55
C PHE A 99 -1.80 1.61 -4.69
N LEU A 100 -1.73 2.79 -5.30
CA LEU A 100 -1.90 4.06 -4.57
C LEU A 100 -3.27 4.09 -3.88
N GLY A 101 -4.35 3.73 -4.57
CA GLY A 101 -5.69 3.65 -4.00
C GLY A 101 -5.77 2.72 -2.80
N LEU A 102 -5.16 1.53 -2.87
CA LEU A 102 -5.11 0.58 -1.75
C LEU A 102 -4.33 1.14 -0.54
N PHE A 103 -3.20 1.80 -0.78
CA PHE A 103 -2.42 2.44 0.29
C PHE A 103 -3.19 3.60 0.96
N LEU A 104 -3.88 4.41 0.16
CA LEU A 104 -4.72 5.50 0.65
C LEU A 104 -5.94 4.99 1.41
N LEU A 105 -6.53 3.88 0.98
CA LEU A 105 -7.60 3.22 1.72
C LEU A 105 -7.12 2.77 3.12
N GLY A 106 -5.93 2.18 3.22
CA GLY A 106 -5.32 1.84 4.50
C GLY A 106 -5.11 3.06 5.41
N THR A 107 -4.64 4.18 4.83
CA THR A 107 -4.48 5.47 5.51
C THR A 107 -5.82 6.02 6.00
N PHE A 108 -6.87 5.91 5.18
CA PHE A 108 -8.22 6.34 5.52
C PHE A 108 -8.82 5.50 6.66
N ILE A 109 -8.64 4.18 6.65
CA ILE A 109 -9.07 3.29 7.74
C ILE A 109 -8.37 3.69 9.06
N PHE A 110 -7.07 4.00 9.01
CA PHE A 110 -6.35 4.53 10.17
C PHE A 110 -6.97 5.83 10.66
N TYR A 111 -7.20 6.80 9.77
CA TYR A 111 -7.80 8.07 10.13
C TYR A 111 -9.17 7.89 10.81
N LYS A 112 -10.09 7.15 10.18
CA LYS A 112 -11.44 6.91 10.69
C LYS A 112 -11.43 6.26 12.07
N LYS A 113 -10.57 5.26 12.27
CA LYS A 113 -10.43 4.56 13.56
C LYS A 113 -9.95 5.51 14.67
N ASN A 114 -8.94 6.35 14.39
CA ASN A 114 -8.38 7.24 15.40
C ASN A 114 -9.25 8.48 15.66
N PHE A 115 -9.96 8.98 14.64
CA PHE A 115 -10.94 10.05 14.81
C PHE A 115 -12.07 9.62 15.75
N ASN A 116 -12.66 8.43 15.51
CA ASN A 116 -13.71 7.90 16.37
C ASN A 116 -13.26 7.67 17.82
N LEU A 117 -12.00 7.25 18.03
CA LEU A 117 -11.42 7.08 19.37
C LEU A 117 -11.19 8.41 20.09
N ASN A 118 -10.90 9.50 19.36
CA ASN A 118 -10.75 10.82 19.95
C ASN A 118 -12.10 11.46 20.30
N VAL A 119 -13.16 11.18 19.53
CA VAL A 119 -14.54 11.60 19.86
C VAL A 119 -15.07 10.88 21.10
N ALA A 120 -14.79 9.57 21.24
CA ALA A 120 -15.18 8.79 22.41
C ALA A 120 -14.46 9.18 23.72
N LYS A 121 -13.40 9.99 23.64
CA LYS A 121 -12.65 10.50 24.80
C LYS A 121 -13.17 11.84 25.34
N ILE A 122 -14.16 12.45 24.68
CA ILE A 122 -14.83 13.65 25.22
C ILE A 122 -15.74 13.15 26.35
N PRO A 123 -15.44 13.43 27.64
CA PRO A 123 -16.33 13.00 28.71
C PRO A 123 -17.71 13.64 28.50
N PRO A 124 -18.81 12.91 28.74
CA PRO A 124 -20.13 13.51 28.73
C PRO A 124 -20.10 14.62 29.79
N PHE A 125 -20.41 15.84 29.33
CA PHE A 125 -20.51 17.08 30.09
C PHE A 125 -20.65 16.88 31.61
N GLN A 126 -19.64 17.34 32.35
CA GLN A 126 -19.78 17.67 33.77
C GLN A 126 -20.46 19.02 33.91
#